data_AF-K9S7J1-F1
#
_entry.id   AF-K9S7J1-F1
#
_cell.length_a   1.000
_cell.length_b   1.000
_cell.length_c   1.000
_cell.angle_alpha   90.00
_cell.angle_beta   90.00
_cell.angle_gamma   90.00
#
_symmetry.space_group_name_H-M   'P 1'
#
loop_
_entity.id
_entity.type
_entity.pdbx_description
1 polymer ?
#
loop_
_entity_poly.entity_id
_entity_poly.type
_entity_poly.pdbx_seq_one_letter_code
_entity_poly.pdbx_strand_id
1 'polypeptide(L)'
;MKFSLQTIAIICGMLTIDIMMPFKVLSQTPTCPSFGVTAPMSPFPKSQVNQLVGGTPQDAGRRFEDFSRGSLYFNSNPPVLNNTRAFQSPARQQFAGIPNVVPDVVLPLLVVNPSGSQIFVDSVFDEVKAVIGTRLPPSYENHQIRGHIDHLGNLSPAGVSTLSGSIPEITFITTSDISAISQLTIQLAANEGVAVWHAIGCYENVPGRTRTYAQVSGSILLNPWVYLSGLSIPLSPRNPGTPVFFP
;
A
#
# COMPACT_ATOMS: atom_id res chain seq x y z
N MET A 1 -8.91 12.69 64.76
CA MET A 1 -7.58 12.78 64.12
C MET A 1 -7.62 11.92 62.86
N LYS A 2 -7.99 12.54 61.73
CA LYS A 2 -7.12 12.87 60.59
C LYS A 2 -6.53 11.63 59.89
N PHE A 3 -7.25 11.15 58.88
CA PHE A 3 -6.73 10.29 57.82
C PHE A 3 -5.65 11.04 57.04
N SER A 4 -4.48 10.42 56.88
CA SER A 4 -3.36 10.98 56.12
C SER A 4 -3.34 10.39 54.71
N LEU A 5 -3.62 11.24 53.72
CA LEU A 5 -3.26 11.05 52.32
C LEU A 5 -1.72 11.00 52.21
N GLN A 6 -1.14 9.80 52.18
CA GLN A 6 0.16 9.59 51.55
C GLN A 6 0.12 8.33 50.68
N THR A 7 -0.33 8.59 49.45
CA THR A 7 0.33 8.14 48.22
C THR A 7 0.28 6.65 47.94
N ILE A 8 -0.80 6.29 47.25
CA ILE A 8 -0.85 5.30 46.17
C ILE A 8 0.41 5.47 45.30
N ALA A 9 1.45 4.72 45.66
CA ALA A 9 2.61 4.46 44.84
C ALA A 9 2.62 2.95 44.56
N ILE A 10 1.54 2.48 43.93
CA ILE A 10 1.64 1.40 42.96
C ILE A 10 2.42 2.02 41.80
N ILE A 11 3.73 2.16 42.00
CA ILE A 11 4.67 2.43 40.94
C ILE A 11 4.59 1.18 40.09
N CYS A 12 3.76 1.27 39.05
CA CYS A 12 4.13 1.02 37.67
C CYS A 12 5.54 0.46 37.52
N GLY A 13 5.75 -0.77 38.01
CA GLY A 13 6.65 -1.71 37.40
C GLY A 13 6.01 -2.06 36.07
N MET A 14 6.06 -1.12 35.13
CA MET A 14 5.97 -1.41 33.72
C MET A 14 7.08 -2.42 33.48
N LEU A 15 6.73 -3.71 33.56
CA LEU A 15 7.29 -4.68 32.66
C LEU A 15 6.93 -4.17 31.26
N THR A 16 7.71 -3.19 30.77
CA THR A 16 8.07 -3.14 29.37
C THR A 16 8.86 -4.42 29.14
N ILE A 17 8.11 -5.51 29.00
CA ILE A 17 8.57 -6.62 28.20
C ILE A 17 8.66 -6.01 26.80
N ASP A 18 9.79 -5.37 26.53
CA ASP A 18 10.33 -5.18 25.20
C ASP A 18 10.59 -6.59 24.66
N ILE A 19 9.51 -7.29 24.28
CA ILE A 19 9.57 -8.22 23.17
C ILE A 19 9.69 -7.34 21.92
N MET A 20 10.77 -6.55 21.84
CA MET A 20 11.37 -6.22 20.57
C MET A 20 12.02 -7.51 20.10
N MET A 21 11.19 -8.48 19.68
CA MET A 21 11.70 -9.47 18.74
C MET A 21 12.26 -8.65 17.57
N PRO A 22 13.53 -8.82 17.20
CA PRO A 22 14.00 -8.32 15.93
C PRO A 22 13.29 -9.17 14.88
N PHE A 23 12.04 -8.83 14.57
CA PHE A 23 11.39 -9.25 13.35
C PHE A 23 12.20 -8.61 12.26
N LYS A 24 13.20 -9.36 11.80
CA LYS A 24 13.84 -9.15 10.52
C LYS A 24 12.66 -9.17 9.55
N VAL A 25 12.20 -7.98 9.14
CA VAL A 25 11.33 -7.83 7.99
C VAL A 25 12.09 -8.59 6.91
N LEU A 26 11.63 -9.80 6.59
CA LEU A 26 12.17 -10.53 5.46
C LEU A 26 11.90 -9.57 4.32
N SER A 27 12.96 -8.94 3.83
CA SER A 27 12.96 -8.10 2.64
C SER A 27 12.65 -9.02 1.49
N GLN A 28 11.40 -9.47 1.40
CA GLN A 28 10.84 -10.00 0.19
C GLN A 28 10.71 -8.76 -0.67
N THR A 29 11.43 -8.70 -1.77
CA THR A 29 11.16 -7.73 -2.82
C THR A 29 10.08 -8.37 -3.68
N PRO A 30 9.04 -7.63 -4.11
CA PRO A 30 8.06 -8.20 -5.03
C PRO A 30 8.78 -8.75 -6.26
N THR A 31 8.41 -9.94 -6.70
CA THR A 31 9.02 -10.62 -7.85
C THR A 31 8.10 -10.53 -9.06
N CYS A 32 8.64 -10.61 -10.26
CA CYS A 32 7.85 -10.64 -11.50
C CYS A 32 7.50 -12.08 -11.91
N PRO A 33 6.27 -12.58 -11.63
CA PRO A 33 5.86 -13.87 -12.13
C PRO A 33 5.53 -13.80 -13.62
N SER A 34 5.75 -14.90 -14.36
CA SER A 34 5.31 -15.06 -15.75
C SER A 34 3.86 -15.53 -15.83
N PHE A 35 2.94 -14.85 -15.14
CA PHE A 35 1.52 -15.19 -15.22
C PHE A 35 0.90 -14.66 -16.52
N GLY A 36 0.23 -15.51 -17.29
CA GLY A 36 -0.44 -15.12 -18.54
C GLY A 36 0.49 -14.70 -19.69
N VAL A 37 1.80 -14.89 -19.54
CA VAL A 37 2.84 -14.52 -20.50
C VAL A 37 3.77 -15.70 -20.79
N THR A 38 4.33 -15.74 -22.00
CA THR A 38 5.18 -16.87 -22.45
C THR A 38 6.66 -16.62 -22.21
N ALA A 39 7.06 -15.38 -21.95
CA ALA A 39 8.45 -15.01 -21.68
C ALA A 39 8.70 -14.64 -20.19
N PRO A 40 9.96 -14.74 -19.73
CA PRO A 40 10.36 -14.19 -18.44
C PRO A 40 10.09 -12.69 -18.37
N MET A 41 9.56 -12.24 -17.22
CA MET A 41 9.35 -10.82 -16.96
C MET A 41 10.47 -10.25 -16.10
N SER A 42 10.83 -9.00 -16.36
CA SER A 42 11.82 -8.24 -15.60
C SER A 42 11.13 -7.12 -14.81
N PRO A 43 11.64 -6.75 -13.62
CA PRO A 43 11.21 -5.56 -12.89
C PRO A 43 11.33 -4.31 -13.76
N PHE A 44 10.35 -3.42 -13.71
CA PHE A 44 10.22 -2.25 -14.59
C PHE A 44 10.98 -1.04 -14.03
N PRO A 45 12.20 -0.71 -14.51
CA PRO A 45 12.87 0.51 -14.09
C PRO A 45 12.17 1.71 -14.73
N LYS A 46 12.19 2.87 -14.06
CA LYS A 46 11.65 4.13 -14.57
C LYS A 46 12.28 4.52 -15.91
N SER A 47 13.55 4.21 -16.12
CA SER A 47 14.22 4.43 -17.42
C SER A 47 13.54 3.66 -18.56
N GLN A 48 13.04 2.44 -18.30
CA GLN A 48 12.28 1.68 -19.28
C GLN A 48 10.86 2.21 -19.48
N VAL A 49 10.26 2.86 -18.48
CA VAL A 49 8.97 3.55 -18.67
C VAL A 49 9.08 4.65 -19.74
N ASN A 50 10.24 5.30 -19.85
CA ASN A 50 10.44 6.28 -20.90
C ASN A 50 10.60 5.65 -22.29
N GLN A 51 11.26 4.49 -22.35
CA GLN A 51 11.55 3.80 -23.62
C GLN A 51 10.32 3.10 -24.19
N LEU A 52 9.51 2.47 -23.34
CA LEU A 52 8.39 1.61 -23.75
C LEU A 52 7.12 2.38 -24.13
N VAL A 53 7.04 3.67 -23.81
CA VAL A 53 5.78 4.41 -23.95
C VAL A 53 5.96 5.65 -24.85
N GLY A 54 7.20 5.99 -25.21
CA GLY A 54 7.57 7.19 -25.96
C GLY A 54 7.28 8.49 -25.17
N GLY A 55 8.18 9.47 -25.22
CA GLY A 55 7.95 10.78 -24.58
C GLY A 55 9.11 11.24 -23.69
N THR A 56 8.84 12.26 -22.87
CA THR A 56 9.88 12.89 -22.04
C THR A 56 10.02 12.19 -20.69
N PRO A 57 11.19 12.24 -20.02
CA PRO A 57 11.38 11.66 -18.68
C PRO A 57 10.39 12.14 -17.61
N GLN A 58 9.77 13.31 -17.83
CA GLN A 58 8.76 13.90 -16.97
C GLN A 58 7.42 13.16 -17.07
N ASP A 59 7.12 12.53 -18.22
CA ASP A 59 5.87 11.79 -18.44
C ASP A 59 5.89 10.38 -17.84
N ALA A 60 7.08 9.88 -17.45
CA ALA A 60 7.27 8.54 -16.91
C ALA A 60 6.34 8.24 -15.73
N GLY A 61 6.17 9.21 -14.83
CA GLY A 61 5.33 9.06 -13.64
C GLY A 61 3.89 8.77 -13.99
N ARG A 62 3.32 9.64 -14.83
CA ARG A 62 1.94 9.55 -15.28
C ARG A 62 1.68 8.29 -16.11
N ARG A 63 2.62 7.93 -16.99
CA ARG A 63 2.50 6.72 -17.82
C ARG A 63 2.59 5.43 -17.01
N PHE A 64 3.43 5.42 -15.97
CA PHE A 64 3.49 4.30 -15.04
C PHE A 64 2.19 4.19 -14.21
N GLU A 65 1.59 5.32 -13.85
CA GLU A 65 0.27 5.37 -13.21
C GLU A 65 -0.81 4.79 -14.12
N ASP A 66 -0.93 5.28 -15.36
CA ASP A 66 -1.88 4.79 -16.36
C ASP A 66 -1.72 3.27 -16.59
N PHE A 67 -0.47 2.81 -16.71
CA PHE A 67 -0.12 1.40 -16.80
C PHE A 67 -0.59 0.58 -15.60
N SER A 68 -0.22 1.00 -14.39
CA SER A 68 -0.49 0.25 -13.17
C SER A 68 -2.00 0.10 -12.99
N ARG A 69 -2.73 1.20 -13.22
CA ARG A 69 -4.19 1.23 -13.18
C ARG A 69 -4.81 0.33 -14.25
N GLY A 70 -4.27 0.35 -15.48
CA GLY A 70 -4.69 -0.55 -16.55
C GLY A 70 -4.44 -2.04 -16.25
N SER A 71 -3.34 -2.37 -15.57
CA SER A 71 -3.02 -3.76 -15.21
C SER A 71 -3.89 -4.30 -14.07
N LEU A 72 -4.33 -3.43 -13.16
CA LEU A 72 -5.29 -3.81 -12.11
C LEU A 72 -6.72 -4.00 -12.62
N TYR A 73 -7.02 -3.52 -13.84
CA TYR A 73 -8.37 -3.36 -14.41
C TYR A 73 -9.20 -4.65 -14.58
N PHE A 74 -8.57 -5.82 -14.66
CA PHE A 74 -9.27 -7.06 -15.02
C PHE A 74 -9.79 -7.89 -13.83
N ASN A 75 -9.51 -7.49 -12.58
CA ASN A 75 -9.99 -8.21 -11.38
C ASN A 75 -11.15 -7.52 -10.65
N SER A 76 -11.74 -6.45 -11.18
CA SER A 76 -12.87 -5.77 -10.56
C SER A 76 -13.79 -5.08 -11.58
N ASN A 77 -15.06 -5.48 -11.62
CA ASN A 77 -16.14 -4.82 -12.37
C ASN A 77 -16.55 -3.48 -11.71
N PRO A 78 -16.69 -2.39 -12.46
CA PRO A 78 -15.63 -1.60 -13.11
C PRO A 78 -14.89 -0.68 -12.09
N PRO A 79 -13.56 -0.47 -12.19
CA PRO A 79 -12.85 0.42 -11.30
C PRO A 79 -13.08 1.90 -11.67
N VAL A 80 -13.17 2.78 -10.67
CA VAL A 80 -13.08 4.23 -10.87
C VAL A 80 -11.62 4.53 -11.20
N LEU A 81 -11.29 4.45 -12.48
CA LEU A 81 -9.91 4.54 -12.94
C LEU A 81 -9.29 5.86 -12.55
N ASN A 82 -9.96 7.00 -12.73
CA ASN A 82 -9.47 8.30 -12.26
C ASN A 82 -10.19 8.63 -10.96
N ASN A 83 -9.71 8.10 -9.83
CA ASN A 83 -10.29 8.52 -8.57
C ASN A 83 -10.00 10.02 -8.37
N THR A 84 -11.05 10.84 -8.47
CA THR A 84 -11.02 12.25 -8.13
C THR A 84 -11.61 12.52 -6.75
N ARG A 85 -12.02 11.47 -6.03
CA ARG A 85 -12.62 11.60 -4.70
C ARG A 85 -11.54 11.99 -3.71
N ALA A 86 -11.86 13.03 -2.95
CA ALA A 86 -11.04 13.55 -1.88
C ALA A 86 -11.48 12.93 -0.54
N PHE A 87 -10.52 12.39 0.19
CA PHE A 87 -10.73 11.74 1.48
C PHE A 87 -10.11 12.59 2.59
N GLN A 88 -10.85 12.84 3.66
CA GLN A 88 -10.38 13.70 4.73
C GLN A 88 -9.13 13.14 5.42
N SER A 89 -8.17 14.01 5.71
CA SER A 89 -7.03 13.73 6.58
C SER A 89 -6.86 14.90 7.55
N PRO A 90 -7.50 14.85 8.73
CA PRO A 90 -7.40 15.91 9.74
C PRO A 90 -5.94 16.22 10.11
N ALA A 91 -5.08 15.20 10.17
CA ALA A 91 -3.68 15.42 10.45
C ALA A 91 -2.99 16.18 9.30
N ARG A 92 -3.28 15.85 8.04
CA ARG A 92 -2.77 16.61 6.89
C ARG A 92 -3.23 18.07 6.92
N GLN A 93 -4.48 18.32 7.31
CA GLN A 93 -4.98 19.69 7.47
C GLN A 93 -4.16 20.46 8.50
N GLN A 94 -3.87 19.85 9.65
CA GLN A 94 -3.11 20.49 10.73
C GLN A 94 -1.65 20.75 10.34
N PHE A 95 -1.01 19.81 9.64
CA PHE A 95 0.43 19.90 9.33
C PHE A 95 0.74 20.67 8.05
N ALA A 96 -0.08 20.53 7.00
CA ALA A 96 0.17 21.10 5.67
C ALA A 96 -0.89 22.11 5.22
N GLY A 97 -1.96 22.32 6.00
CA GLY A 97 -3.08 23.19 5.60
C GLY A 97 -3.94 22.62 4.47
N ILE A 98 -3.74 21.35 4.10
CA ILE A 98 -4.45 20.67 3.00
C ILE A 98 -5.37 19.60 3.59
N PRO A 99 -6.70 19.67 3.38
CA PRO A 99 -7.64 18.91 4.20
C PRO A 99 -7.82 17.44 3.80
N ASN A 100 -7.48 17.11 2.56
CA ASN A 100 -7.85 15.82 1.98
C ASN A 100 -6.66 15.15 1.32
N VAL A 101 -6.73 13.85 1.09
CA VAL A 101 -5.85 13.10 0.19
C VAL A 101 -6.65 12.54 -0.98
N VAL A 102 -5.97 12.25 -2.09
CA VAL A 102 -6.58 11.65 -3.28
C VAL A 102 -5.71 10.46 -3.68
N PRO A 103 -6.08 9.23 -3.33
CA PRO A 103 -5.35 8.03 -3.77
C PRO A 103 -5.63 7.77 -5.26
N ASP A 104 -4.68 7.10 -5.92
CA ASP A 104 -4.79 6.77 -7.34
C ASP A 104 -5.95 5.80 -7.62
N VAL A 105 -6.14 4.80 -6.73
CA VAL A 105 -7.26 3.84 -6.79
C VAL A 105 -7.87 3.66 -5.41
N VAL A 106 -9.20 3.47 -5.38
CA VAL A 106 -9.95 3.16 -4.16
C VAL A 106 -10.77 1.90 -4.37
N LEU A 107 -10.68 0.97 -3.43
CA LEU A 107 -11.35 -0.33 -3.48
C LEU A 107 -12.07 -0.62 -2.15
N PRO A 108 -13.11 -1.46 -2.18
CA PRO A 108 -13.68 -2.02 -0.96
C PRO A 108 -12.75 -3.09 -0.35
N LEU A 109 -12.78 -3.22 0.97
CA LEU A 109 -12.22 -4.35 1.70
C LEU A 109 -13.32 -5.41 1.91
N LEU A 110 -13.05 -6.65 1.51
CA LEU A 110 -13.91 -7.80 1.80
C LEU A 110 -13.32 -8.59 2.97
N VAL A 111 -14.07 -8.67 4.07
CA VAL A 111 -13.72 -9.50 5.24
C VAL A 111 -14.65 -10.70 5.26
N VAL A 112 -14.08 -11.90 5.26
CA VAL A 112 -14.85 -13.16 5.38
C VAL A 112 -14.60 -13.72 6.77
N ASN A 113 -15.67 -13.91 7.53
CA ASN A 113 -15.62 -14.52 8.86
C ASN A 113 -16.65 -15.66 8.96
N PRO A 114 -16.62 -16.48 10.03
CA PRO A 114 -17.55 -17.60 10.19
C PRO A 114 -19.04 -17.19 10.22
N SER A 115 -19.34 -15.93 10.55
CA SER A 115 -20.70 -15.38 10.61
C SER A 115 -21.16 -14.77 9.28
N GLY A 116 -20.30 -14.71 8.27
CA GLY A 116 -20.60 -14.19 6.93
C GLY A 116 -19.50 -13.29 6.36
N SER A 117 -19.77 -12.76 5.17
CA SER A 117 -18.91 -11.79 4.51
C SER A 117 -19.39 -10.36 4.75
N GLN A 118 -18.47 -9.45 5.07
CA GLN A 118 -18.73 -8.01 5.20
C GLN A 118 -17.87 -7.22 4.22
N ILE A 119 -18.43 -6.15 3.67
CA ILE A 119 -17.77 -5.26 2.71
C ILE A 119 -17.63 -3.89 3.36
N PHE A 120 -16.39 -3.42 3.49
CA PHE A 120 -16.07 -2.07 3.95
C PHE A 120 -15.65 -1.23 2.75
N VAL A 121 -16.54 -0.35 2.29
CA VAL A 121 -16.25 0.57 1.19
C VAL A 121 -15.11 1.51 1.55
N ASP A 122 -14.38 2.00 0.54
CA ASP A 122 -13.33 3.02 0.68
C ASP A 122 -12.26 2.71 1.75
N SER A 123 -11.97 1.42 1.95
CA SER A 123 -11.07 0.93 3.02
C SER A 123 -9.78 0.33 2.46
N VAL A 124 -9.55 0.45 1.16
CA VAL A 124 -8.33 0.05 0.47
C VAL A 124 -7.94 1.16 -0.50
N PHE A 125 -6.70 1.63 -0.39
CA PHE A 125 -6.10 2.56 -1.37
C PHE A 125 -4.94 1.88 -2.12
N ASP A 126 -4.87 2.06 -3.43
CA ASP A 126 -3.63 1.78 -4.16
C ASP A 126 -2.99 3.10 -4.59
N GLU A 127 -1.67 3.20 -4.42
CA GLU A 127 -0.87 4.39 -4.64
C GLU A 127 0.33 4.05 -5.54
N VAL A 128 0.39 4.66 -6.72
CA VAL A 128 1.37 4.37 -7.77
C VAL A 128 2.51 5.38 -7.73
N LYS A 129 3.76 4.91 -7.74
CA LYS A 129 4.94 5.78 -7.66
C LYS A 129 6.08 5.32 -8.57
N ALA A 130 6.49 6.21 -9.48
CA ALA A 130 7.68 6.04 -10.33
C ALA A 130 8.77 7.05 -9.96
N VAL A 131 9.49 6.78 -8.87
CA VAL A 131 10.58 7.62 -8.36
C VAL A 131 11.88 6.83 -8.41
N ILE A 132 13.02 7.49 -8.64
CA ILE A 132 14.33 6.83 -8.71
C ILE A 132 15.06 7.04 -7.38
N GLY A 133 15.63 5.97 -6.80
CA GLY A 133 16.61 6.04 -5.72
C GLY A 133 16.06 6.46 -4.35
N THR A 134 14.78 6.79 -4.27
CA THR A 134 14.13 7.20 -3.03
C THR A 134 13.61 5.99 -2.25
N ARG A 135 13.60 6.07 -0.91
CA ARG A 135 12.76 5.24 -0.05
C ARG A 135 11.49 6.02 0.23
N LEU A 136 10.31 5.49 -0.09
CA LEU A 136 9.05 6.24 0.07
C LEU A 136 8.78 6.55 1.55
N PRO A 137 9.00 7.81 2.01
CA PRO A 137 8.85 8.18 3.41
C PRO A 137 7.41 8.59 3.73
N PRO A 138 6.99 8.54 5.00
CA PRO A 138 5.70 9.10 5.39
C PRO A 138 5.77 10.61 5.17
N SER A 139 4.92 11.15 4.29
CA SER A 139 4.85 12.58 4.00
C SER A 139 3.41 13.03 3.81
N TYR A 140 3.12 14.28 4.16
CA TYR A 140 1.81 14.90 3.93
C TYR A 140 1.73 15.62 2.57
N GLU A 141 2.85 15.97 1.94
CA GLU A 141 2.89 16.74 0.70
C GLU A 141 3.38 15.91 -0.48
N ASN A 142 4.68 15.62 -0.53
CA ASN A 142 5.35 15.03 -1.70
C ASN A 142 4.72 13.72 -2.21
N HIS A 143 4.28 12.86 -1.31
CA HIS A 143 3.65 11.57 -1.67
C HIS A 143 2.35 11.30 -0.93
N GLN A 144 1.92 12.21 -0.04
CA GLN A 144 0.67 12.11 0.73
C GLN A 144 0.48 10.83 1.58
N ILE A 145 1.48 9.93 1.61
CA ILE A 145 1.49 8.64 2.31
C ILE A 145 0.96 8.74 3.73
N ARG A 146 1.37 9.77 4.47
CA ARG A 146 0.93 9.94 5.85
C ARG A 146 -0.55 10.35 5.95
N GLY A 147 -1.04 11.13 4.99
CA GLY A 147 -2.46 11.48 4.92
C GLY A 147 -3.34 10.31 4.47
N HIS A 148 -2.84 9.42 3.61
CA HIS A 148 -3.53 8.17 3.28
C HIS A 148 -3.66 7.26 4.49
N ILE A 149 -2.57 7.06 5.24
CA ILE A 149 -2.57 6.25 6.47
C ILE A 149 -3.51 6.86 7.52
N ASP A 150 -3.47 8.18 7.72
CA ASP A 150 -4.37 8.89 8.64
C ASP A 150 -5.84 8.64 8.29
N HIS A 151 -6.22 8.79 7.02
CA HIS A 151 -7.59 8.50 6.59
C HIS A 151 -7.97 7.03 6.81
N LEU A 152 -7.15 6.10 6.33
CA LEU A 152 -7.44 4.67 6.39
C LEU A 152 -7.59 4.20 7.83
N GLY A 153 -6.64 4.53 8.71
CA GLY A 153 -6.65 4.09 10.10
C GLY A 153 -7.78 4.70 10.92
N ASN A 154 -8.06 5.99 10.73
CA ASN A 154 -8.91 6.73 11.68
C ASN A 154 -10.31 7.05 11.16
N LEU A 155 -10.56 6.96 9.85
CA LEU A 155 -11.81 7.44 9.24
C LEU A 155 -12.45 6.44 8.28
N SER A 156 -11.70 5.47 7.73
CA SER A 156 -12.30 4.47 6.85
C SER A 156 -13.26 3.57 7.63
N PRO A 157 -14.35 3.06 7.00
CA PRO A 157 -15.28 2.13 7.63
C PRO A 157 -14.59 0.90 8.26
N ALA A 158 -13.53 0.38 7.65
CA ALA A 158 -12.75 -0.71 8.25
C ALA A 158 -11.92 -0.25 9.45
N GLY A 159 -11.24 0.90 9.35
CA GLY A 159 -10.38 1.43 10.42
C GLY A 159 -11.14 1.74 11.72
N VAL A 160 -12.40 2.15 11.62
CA VAL A 160 -13.25 2.43 12.79
C VAL A 160 -14.14 1.25 13.21
N SER A 161 -14.08 0.13 12.50
CA SER A 161 -14.87 -1.06 12.78
C SER A 161 -14.30 -1.82 13.98
N THR A 162 -15.18 -2.42 14.77
CA THR A 162 -14.81 -3.33 15.87
C THR A 162 -14.76 -4.80 15.43
N LEU A 163 -15.03 -5.07 14.16
CA LEU A 163 -14.97 -6.42 13.61
C LEU A 163 -13.52 -6.92 13.57
N SER A 164 -13.29 -8.12 14.11
CA SER A 164 -12.00 -8.80 13.92
C SER A 164 -11.71 -8.96 12.42
N GLY A 165 -10.56 -8.42 12.00
CA GLY A 165 -10.07 -8.54 10.63
C GLY A 165 -10.45 -7.44 9.67
N SER A 166 -11.22 -6.44 10.12
CA SER A 166 -11.39 -5.20 9.36
C SER A 166 -10.14 -4.33 9.45
N ILE A 167 -9.06 -4.77 8.80
CA ILE A 167 -7.80 -4.02 8.72
C ILE A 167 -7.75 -3.31 7.37
N PRO A 168 -7.83 -1.97 7.33
CA PRO A 168 -7.73 -1.23 6.07
C PRO A 168 -6.34 -1.38 5.44
N GLU A 169 -6.27 -1.19 4.13
CA GLU A 169 -5.06 -1.52 3.35
C GLU A 169 -4.58 -0.36 2.49
N ILE A 170 -3.27 -0.21 2.36
CA ILE A 170 -2.63 0.59 1.33
C ILE A 170 -1.65 -0.26 0.51
N THR A 171 -1.80 -0.27 -0.81
CA THR A 171 -0.85 -0.91 -1.73
C THR A 171 0.01 0.13 -2.41
N PHE A 172 1.33 0.04 -2.23
CA PHE A 172 2.27 0.80 -3.05
C PHE A 172 2.61 0.01 -4.31
N ILE A 173 2.41 0.63 -5.48
CA ILE A 173 2.79 0.05 -6.77
C ILE A 173 3.94 0.88 -7.32
N THR A 174 5.12 0.28 -7.44
CA THR A 174 6.33 1.05 -7.74
C THR A 174 7.06 0.59 -8.99
N THR A 175 7.81 1.50 -9.61
CA THR A 175 8.93 1.08 -10.47
C THR A 175 9.99 0.36 -9.63
N SER A 176 10.82 -0.47 -10.27
CA SER A 176 11.90 -1.19 -9.59
C SER A 176 13.04 -0.30 -9.08
N ASP A 177 13.10 0.96 -9.54
CA ASP A 177 14.10 1.94 -9.09
C ASP A 177 13.84 2.50 -7.67
N ILE A 178 12.67 2.19 -7.08
CA ILE A 178 12.40 2.52 -5.67
C ILE A 178 13.08 1.47 -4.80
N SER A 179 13.98 1.91 -3.93
CA SER A 179 14.79 1.00 -3.12
C SER A 179 13.96 0.20 -2.09
N ALA A 180 12.94 0.82 -1.49
CA ALA A 180 11.97 0.19 -0.59
C ALA A 180 10.87 1.18 -0.17
N ILE A 181 9.76 0.67 0.36
CA ILE A 181 8.90 1.43 1.28
C ILE A 181 9.68 1.66 2.58
N SER A 182 9.71 2.90 3.08
CA SER A 182 10.55 3.21 4.24
C SER A 182 10.05 2.49 5.51
N GLN A 183 10.97 2.11 6.40
CA GLN A 183 10.60 1.51 7.69
C GLN A 183 9.75 2.44 8.55
N LEU A 184 9.96 3.76 8.44
CA LEU A 184 9.12 4.76 9.11
C LEU A 184 7.67 4.73 8.62
N THR A 185 7.45 4.54 7.31
CA THR A 185 6.11 4.36 6.73
C THR A 185 5.45 3.11 7.28
N ILE A 186 6.19 1.99 7.30
CA ILE A 186 5.69 0.69 7.75
C ILE A 186 5.32 0.73 9.25
N GLN A 187 6.17 1.34 10.08
CA GLN A 187 5.92 1.52 11.51
C GLN A 187 4.73 2.44 11.79
N LEU A 188 4.65 3.58 11.10
CA LEU A 188 3.51 4.48 11.21
C LEU A 188 2.21 3.76 10.86
N ALA A 189 2.16 3.08 9.71
CA ALA A 189 0.97 2.34 9.28
C ALA A 189 0.57 1.27 10.30
N ALA A 190 1.55 0.56 10.88
CA ALA A 190 1.28 -0.43 11.91
C ALA A 190 0.67 0.17 13.18
N ASN A 191 1.15 1.34 13.62
CA ASN A 191 0.60 2.03 14.79
C ASN A 191 -0.84 2.51 14.56
N GLU A 192 -1.18 2.84 13.31
CA GLU A 192 -2.52 3.29 12.90
C GLU A 192 -3.42 2.12 12.44
N GLY A 193 -2.97 0.87 12.59
CA GLY A 193 -3.76 -0.31 12.24
C GLY A 193 -3.98 -0.51 10.74
N VAL A 194 -3.09 0.00 9.88
CA VAL A 194 -3.18 -0.09 8.41
C VAL A 194 -2.19 -1.12 7.86
N ALA A 195 -2.67 -2.05 7.04
CA ALA A 195 -1.83 -3.00 6.32
C ALA A 195 -1.14 -2.34 5.11
N VAL A 196 0.16 -2.61 4.95
CA VAL A 196 0.99 -2.07 3.88
C VAL A 196 1.41 -3.17 2.93
N TRP A 197 0.93 -3.06 1.70
CA TRP A 197 1.27 -3.95 0.61
C TRP A 197 2.24 -3.28 -0.36
N HIS A 198 3.12 -4.06 -1.00
CA HIS A 198 4.04 -3.57 -2.03
C HIS A 198 3.99 -4.47 -3.26
N ALA A 199 3.81 -3.87 -4.42
CA ALA A 199 3.92 -4.50 -5.73
C ALA A 199 4.84 -3.67 -6.63
N ILE A 200 5.35 -4.29 -7.69
CA ILE A 200 6.17 -3.62 -8.70
C ILE A 200 5.57 -3.77 -10.09
N GLY A 201 5.88 -2.83 -10.98
CA GLY A 201 5.69 -3.07 -12.40
C GLY A 201 6.66 -4.13 -12.93
N CYS A 202 6.20 -4.92 -13.87
CA CYS A 202 6.96 -5.95 -14.57
C CYS A 202 6.74 -5.83 -16.08
N TYR A 203 7.76 -6.15 -16.88
CA TYR A 203 7.64 -6.19 -18.35
C TYR A 203 8.35 -7.39 -18.96
N GLU A 204 7.85 -7.86 -20.10
CA GLU A 204 8.55 -8.84 -20.93
C GLU A 204 9.74 -8.19 -21.64
N ASN A 205 10.93 -8.75 -21.46
CA ASN A 205 12.11 -8.31 -22.20
C ASN A 205 12.38 -9.26 -23.38
N VAL A 206 11.61 -9.11 -24.47
CA VAL A 206 11.74 -9.95 -25.67
C VAL A 206 12.32 -9.12 -26.83
N PRO A 207 13.58 -9.36 -27.23
CA PRO A 207 14.19 -8.67 -28.36
C PRO A 207 13.38 -8.84 -29.66
N GLY A 208 13.19 -7.75 -30.41
CA GLY A 208 12.58 -7.77 -31.74
C GLY A 208 11.04 -7.83 -31.77
N ARG A 209 10.35 -7.84 -30.61
CA ARG A 209 8.90 -7.65 -30.58
C ARG A 209 8.55 -6.17 -30.74
N THR A 210 7.51 -5.90 -31.52
CA THR A 210 6.91 -4.56 -31.69
C THR A 210 5.96 -4.18 -30.57
N ARG A 211 5.70 -5.08 -29.60
CA ARG A 211 4.86 -4.82 -28.43
C ARG A 211 5.48 -5.46 -27.20
N THR A 212 5.45 -4.73 -26.10
CA THR A 212 5.95 -5.20 -24.81
C THR A 212 4.77 -5.50 -23.89
N TYR A 213 4.71 -6.74 -23.39
CA TYR A 213 3.75 -7.09 -22.34
C TYR A 213 4.24 -6.56 -21.01
N ALA A 214 3.33 -6.04 -20.20
CA ALA A 214 3.65 -5.58 -18.87
C ALA A 214 2.52 -5.87 -17.89
N GLN A 215 2.85 -6.07 -16.63
CA GLN A 215 1.85 -6.30 -15.57
C GLN A 215 2.34 -5.83 -14.22
N VAL A 216 1.44 -5.55 -13.29
CA VAL A 216 1.77 -5.38 -11.88
C VAL A 216 2.03 -6.76 -11.27
N SER A 217 3.09 -6.89 -10.46
CA SER A 217 3.40 -8.13 -9.75
C SER A 217 2.30 -8.50 -8.75
N GLY A 218 2.37 -9.72 -8.20
CA GLY A 218 1.67 -9.98 -6.94
C GLY A 218 2.18 -9.03 -5.85
N SER A 219 1.31 -8.67 -4.91
CA SER A 219 1.71 -7.83 -3.79
C SER A 219 2.22 -8.66 -2.61
N ILE A 220 3.19 -8.12 -1.88
CA ILE A 220 3.67 -8.70 -0.62
C ILE A 220 3.24 -7.81 0.54
N LEU A 221 2.98 -8.44 1.68
CA LEU A 221 2.63 -7.74 2.91
C LEU A 221 3.90 -7.37 3.68
N LEU A 222 4.07 -6.08 3.96
CA LEU A 222 5.27 -5.55 4.61
C LEU A 222 5.17 -5.49 6.14
N ASN A 223 3.96 -5.44 6.69
CA ASN A 223 3.69 -5.40 8.13
C ASN A 223 2.71 -6.50 8.57
N PRO A 224 3.02 -7.80 8.37
CA PRO A 224 2.08 -8.89 8.70
C PRO A 224 1.60 -8.92 10.15
N TRP A 225 2.33 -8.28 11.07
CA TRP A 225 1.96 -8.22 12.48
C TRP A 225 0.69 -7.40 12.76
N VAL A 226 0.23 -6.51 11.87
CA VAL A 226 -1.05 -5.78 12.08
C VAL A 226 -2.25 -6.73 12.14
N TYR A 227 -2.12 -7.90 11.52
CA TYR A 227 -3.10 -8.97 11.52
C TYR A 227 -3.01 -9.87 12.76
N LEU A 228 -1.88 -9.87 13.47
CA LEU A 228 -1.70 -10.65 14.71
C LEU A 228 -2.52 -10.05 15.86
N SER A 229 -2.63 -8.72 15.93
CA SER A 229 -3.50 -8.05 16.91
C SER A 229 -4.98 -8.30 16.67
N GLY A 230 -5.38 -8.66 15.45
CA GLY A 230 -6.77 -8.94 15.06
C GLY A 230 -7.14 -10.42 14.98
N LEU A 231 -6.18 -11.36 15.08
CA LEU A 231 -6.35 -12.80 14.79
C LEU A 231 -6.94 -13.08 13.40
N SER A 232 -6.62 -12.25 12.41
CA SER A 232 -7.23 -12.31 11.10
C SER A 232 -6.16 -12.52 10.06
N ILE A 233 -6.08 -13.71 9.46
CA ILE A 233 -5.06 -13.97 8.44
C ILE A 233 -5.58 -13.41 7.12
N PRO A 234 -4.85 -12.53 6.41
CA PRO A 234 -5.28 -12.05 5.12
C PRO A 234 -5.48 -13.24 4.18
N LEU A 235 -6.58 -13.22 3.42
CA LEU A 235 -6.89 -14.24 2.42
C LEU A 235 -5.97 -14.07 1.21
N SER A 236 -4.72 -14.53 1.35
CA SER A 236 -3.64 -14.53 0.35
C SER A 236 -3.13 -13.16 -0.12
N PRO A 237 -1.87 -13.09 -0.58
CA PRO A 237 -1.36 -11.91 -1.30
C PRO A 237 -2.24 -11.57 -2.49
N ARG A 238 -2.37 -10.28 -2.83
CA ARG A 238 -3.12 -9.89 -4.04
C ARG A 238 -2.43 -10.50 -5.24
N ASN A 239 -3.21 -11.20 -6.06
CA ASN A 239 -2.72 -11.83 -7.28
C ASN A 239 -2.08 -10.78 -8.21
N PRO A 240 -1.16 -11.20 -9.09
CA PRO A 240 -0.63 -10.32 -10.13
C PRO A 240 -1.75 -9.63 -10.91
N GLY A 241 -1.46 -8.40 -11.33
CA GLY A 241 -2.28 -7.69 -12.29
C GLY A 241 -2.33 -8.44 -13.62
N THR A 242 -3.30 -8.07 -14.46
CA THR A 242 -3.43 -8.65 -15.79
C THR A 242 -2.41 -8.02 -16.75
N PRO A 243 -1.84 -8.80 -17.69
CA PRO A 243 -0.98 -8.26 -18.72
C PRO A 243 -1.66 -7.17 -19.55
N VAL A 244 -0.98 -6.04 -19.73
CA VAL A 244 -1.33 -4.94 -20.62
C VAL A 244 -0.25 -4.77 -21.68
N PHE A 245 -0.65 -4.18 -22.82
CA PHE A 245 0.23 -3.98 -23.95
C PHE A 245 0.77 -2.55 -23.99
N PHE A 246 2.08 -2.43 -24.16
CA PHE A 246 2.71 -1.21 -24.62
C PHE A 246 3.03 -1.30 -26.13
N PRO A 247 2.76 -0.24 -26.89
CA PRO A 247 3.16 -0.12 -28.29
C PRO A 247 4.68 -0.03 -28.46
#